data_AF-A0AA39N300-F1
#
_entry.id   AF-A0AA39N300-F1
#
_cell.length_a   1.000
_cell.length_b   1.000
_cell.length_c   1.000
_cell.angle_alpha   90.00
_cell.angle_beta   90.00
_cell.angle_gamma   90.00
#
_symmetry.space_group_name_H-M   'P 1'
#
loop_
_entity.id
_entity.type
_entity.pdbx_description
1 polymer ?
#
loop_
_entity_poly.entity_id
_entity_poly.type
_entity_poly.pdbx_seq_one_letter_code
_entity_poly.pdbx_strand_id
1 'polypeptide(L)'
;MKSSTVSLILASAAFFGVANAHSRVWSDWVDGVDQGAGAGVYIRQPPSNSPVKDLTSDDVFCNVDGTTAASSTIFIAAGDTLTSEWYHDTRGDDIIASSHVGPIVAYIAPADATPGEDAWVKIYEEGYDGSEWAVTKLIANEGKVDITIPSTLATGDYLYRIEILALHESDTLYTANSARGIQLYPSCHQLTVTGSGSTSLPSGVPFPGTYTDDEPGILFNVYNEDASTYVIPGPDVWDGTSSYDTSGYTDGSSGSSSSSTATAAAVVSSTTSAATVIATSASASATTAVTSTSNVIVSSSVSSAVSSSAAVSATAKSTSSVATTATTAAATATSTSGVVDANVCYNNRNTCVAKNRPSTDTTACDTEKTSCLSNAEINYNMVTRAKRDGKFGRLLI
;
A
#
# COMPACT_ATOMS: atom_id res chain seq x y z
N MET A 1 16.79 -80.37 -2.74
CA MET A 1 16.49 -79.30 -1.76
C MET A 1 17.09 -78.00 -2.29
N LYS A 2 16.28 -77.14 -2.90
CA LYS A 2 16.67 -75.78 -3.30
C LYS A 2 15.62 -74.85 -2.69
N SER A 3 15.98 -74.17 -1.61
CA SER A 3 15.13 -73.16 -0.97
C SER A 3 15.33 -71.85 -1.72
N SER A 4 14.26 -71.26 -2.23
CA SER A 4 14.27 -69.95 -2.88
C SER A 4 13.59 -68.97 -1.94
N THR A 5 14.39 -68.13 -1.30
CA THR A 5 13.92 -67.07 -0.41
C THR A 5 13.47 -65.89 -1.26
N VAL A 6 12.17 -65.62 -1.28
CA VAL A 6 11.60 -64.41 -1.86
C VAL A 6 11.63 -63.33 -0.77
N SER A 7 12.55 -62.37 -0.90
CA SER A 7 12.56 -61.15 -0.08
C SER A 7 11.47 -60.20 -0.58
N LEU A 8 10.48 -59.96 0.26
CA LEU A 8 9.45 -58.94 0.06
C LEU A 8 10.02 -57.58 0.50
N ILE A 9 10.35 -56.71 -0.46
CA ILE A 9 10.74 -55.32 -0.18
C ILE A 9 9.44 -54.52 0.01
N LEU A 10 9.12 -54.16 1.26
CA LEU A 10 8.10 -53.17 1.57
C LEU A 10 8.68 -51.78 1.25
N ALA A 11 8.18 -51.15 0.18
CA ALA A 11 8.45 -49.75 -0.09
C ALA A 11 7.53 -48.89 0.79
N SER A 12 8.08 -48.36 1.88
CA SER A 12 7.42 -47.33 2.70
C SER A 12 7.38 -46.03 1.90
N ALA A 13 6.25 -45.72 1.27
CA ALA A 13 6.01 -44.39 0.71
C ALA A 13 5.82 -43.42 1.88
N ALA A 14 6.87 -42.68 2.23
CA ALA A 14 6.73 -41.49 3.06
C ALA A 14 5.93 -40.46 2.25
N PHE A 15 4.65 -40.31 2.56
CA PHE A 15 3.90 -39.13 2.15
C PHE A 15 4.50 -37.94 2.87
N PHE A 16 5.32 -37.15 2.18
CA PHE A 16 5.62 -35.79 2.58
C PHE A 16 4.31 -35.01 2.41
N GLY A 17 3.54 -34.88 3.50
CA GLY A 17 2.48 -33.90 3.54
C GLY A 17 3.11 -32.54 3.32
N VAL A 18 2.78 -31.87 2.22
CA VAL A 18 3.01 -30.44 2.09
C VAL A 18 2.18 -29.79 3.19
N ALA A 19 2.86 -29.13 4.14
CA ALA A 19 2.20 -28.44 5.23
C ALA A 19 1.65 -27.13 4.67
N ASN A 20 0.40 -27.18 4.19
CA ASN A 20 -0.33 -26.05 3.59
C ASN A 20 -0.82 -25.01 4.61
N ALA A 21 0.04 -24.62 5.55
CA ALA A 21 -0.39 -23.91 6.75
C ALA A 21 -0.23 -22.39 6.68
N HIS A 22 0.80 -21.92 5.97
CA HIS A 22 1.37 -20.60 6.22
C HIS A 22 1.01 -19.58 5.13
N SER A 23 1.42 -18.31 5.26
CA SER A 23 1.15 -17.31 4.23
C SER A 23 2.18 -16.19 4.19
N ARG A 24 2.29 -15.53 3.04
CA ARG A 24 2.99 -14.24 2.86
C ARG A 24 2.38 -13.46 1.70
N VAL A 25 2.74 -12.20 1.54
CA VAL A 25 2.16 -11.34 0.49
C VAL A 25 2.88 -11.54 -0.85
N TRP A 26 2.11 -11.68 -1.92
CA TRP A 26 2.61 -11.75 -3.30
C TRP A 26 2.74 -10.37 -3.93
N SER A 27 1.67 -9.58 -3.90
CA SER A 27 1.56 -8.27 -4.54
C SER A 27 0.55 -7.38 -3.83
N ASP A 28 0.58 -6.10 -4.17
CA ASP A 28 -0.51 -5.17 -3.88
C ASP A 28 -1.21 -4.71 -5.15
N TRP A 29 -2.44 -4.22 -4.98
CA TRP A 29 -3.23 -3.58 -6.02
C TRP A 29 -3.63 -2.17 -5.58
N VAL A 30 -3.62 -1.21 -6.50
CA VAL A 30 -4.08 0.15 -6.24
C VAL A 30 -5.34 0.38 -7.06
N ASP A 31 -6.47 0.61 -6.39
CA ASP A 31 -7.80 0.77 -7.01
C ASP A 31 -8.14 -0.32 -8.04
N GLY A 32 -7.86 -1.57 -7.64
CA GLY A 32 -8.09 -2.77 -8.45
C GLY A 32 -7.08 -2.98 -9.59
N VAL A 33 -5.96 -2.25 -9.60
CA VAL A 33 -4.89 -2.44 -10.58
C VAL A 33 -3.68 -3.12 -9.92
N ASP A 34 -3.36 -4.34 -10.37
CA ASP A 34 -2.19 -5.12 -9.91
C ASP A 34 -0.89 -4.34 -10.14
N GLN A 35 -0.07 -4.18 -9.10
CA GLN A 35 1.25 -3.56 -9.19
C GLN A 35 2.36 -4.56 -9.59
N GLY A 36 2.01 -5.83 -9.80
CA GLY A 36 2.93 -6.92 -10.12
C GLY A 36 3.59 -7.50 -8.87
N ALA A 37 4.38 -8.57 -9.03
CA ALA A 37 5.03 -9.25 -7.90
C ALA A 37 5.90 -8.28 -7.07
N GLY A 38 5.67 -8.22 -5.76
CA GLY A 38 6.27 -7.21 -4.88
C GLY A 38 7.55 -7.62 -4.18
N ALA A 39 7.88 -8.91 -4.15
CA ALA A 39 9.00 -9.43 -3.37
C ALA A 39 10.35 -8.79 -3.72
N GLY A 40 10.94 -8.03 -2.78
CA GLY A 40 12.20 -7.29 -2.96
C GLY A 40 12.07 -6.06 -3.87
N VAL A 41 10.89 -5.82 -4.45
CA VAL A 41 10.58 -4.65 -5.27
C VAL A 41 9.99 -3.57 -4.39
N TYR A 42 8.81 -3.78 -3.83
CA TYR A 42 8.19 -2.85 -2.88
C TYR A 42 7.79 -3.54 -1.57
N ILE A 43 7.79 -4.88 -1.51
CA ILE A 43 7.58 -5.67 -0.31
C ILE A 43 8.94 -6.09 0.25
N ARG A 44 9.17 -5.82 1.54
CA ARG A 44 10.30 -6.34 2.31
C ARG A 44 10.02 -7.81 2.67
N GLN A 45 10.19 -8.67 1.68
CA GLN A 45 9.69 -10.04 1.72
C GLN A 45 10.59 -10.96 2.55
N PRO A 46 10.04 -11.74 3.50
CA PRO A 46 10.79 -12.77 4.20
C PRO A 46 11.19 -13.94 3.27
N PRO A 47 12.28 -14.66 3.58
CA PRO A 47 12.76 -15.78 2.77
C PRO A 47 11.76 -16.95 2.71
N SER A 48 10.95 -17.15 3.75
CA SER A 48 9.90 -18.17 3.82
C SER A 48 8.55 -17.56 4.23
N ASN A 49 7.52 -18.39 4.32
CA ASN A 49 6.22 -18.04 4.88
C ASN A 49 6.13 -18.39 6.39
N SER A 50 7.25 -18.67 7.06
CA SER A 50 7.24 -19.05 8.47
C SER A 50 6.75 -17.91 9.38
N PRO A 51 6.07 -18.22 10.49
CA PRO A 51 5.50 -17.19 11.35
C PRO A 51 6.56 -16.64 12.31
N VAL A 52 6.34 -15.41 12.76
CA VAL A 52 7.02 -14.82 13.92
C VAL A 52 6.20 -15.16 15.16
N LYS A 53 6.84 -15.67 16.21
CA LYS A 53 6.16 -16.07 17.47
C LYS A 53 6.77 -15.44 18.73
N ASP A 54 8.04 -15.05 18.65
CA ASP A 54 8.69 -14.33 19.74
C ASP A 54 8.31 -12.85 19.66
N LEU A 55 7.39 -12.42 20.54
CA LEU A 55 6.86 -11.07 20.57
C LEU A 55 7.91 -9.99 20.90
N THR A 56 9.07 -10.41 21.40
CA THR A 56 10.20 -9.52 21.74
C THR A 56 11.22 -9.39 20.60
N SER A 57 11.09 -10.18 19.53
CA SER A 57 12.01 -10.15 18.39
C SER A 57 11.81 -8.91 17.53
N ASP A 58 12.91 -8.36 16.99
CA ASP A 58 12.87 -7.34 15.94
C ASP A 58 12.08 -7.81 14.71
N ASP A 59 11.94 -9.12 14.50
CA ASP A 59 11.14 -9.69 13.41
C ASP A 59 9.65 -9.33 13.52
N VAL A 60 9.15 -8.92 14.69
CA VAL A 60 7.76 -8.43 14.83
C VAL A 60 7.54 -7.14 14.03
N PHE A 61 8.59 -6.34 13.81
CA PHE A 61 8.54 -5.10 13.03
C PHE A 61 8.03 -5.36 11.60
N CYS A 62 8.77 -6.14 10.82
CA CYS A 62 8.53 -6.36 9.39
C CYS A 62 8.91 -7.78 8.91
N ASN A 63 8.82 -8.77 9.80
CA ASN A 63 9.34 -10.14 9.60
C ASN A 63 10.87 -10.22 9.55
N VAL A 64 11.40 -11.44 9.47
CA VAL A 64 12.82 -11.69 9.22
C VAL A 64 13.28 -10.96 7.96
N ASP A 65 14.46 -10.35 8.02
CA ASP A 65 15.01 -9.44 7.00
C ASP A 65 14.18 -8.17 6.73
N GLY A 66 13.15 -7.88 7.54
CA GLY A 66 12.23 -6.75 7.37
C GLY A 66 12.85 -5.35 7.52
N THR A 67 14.09 -5.25 8.01
CA THR A 67 14.87 -3.99 8.02
C THR A 67 15.61 -3.75 6.70
N THR A 68 15.66 -4.74 5.80
CA THR A 68 16.24 -4.60 4.46
C THR A 68 15.24 -3.89 3.55
N ALA A 69 15.60 -2.69 3.09
CA ALA A 69 14.76 -1.93 2.17
C ALA A 69 14.55 -2.68 0.85
N ALA A 70 13.32 -2.63 0.34
CA ALA A 70 13.00 -3.06 -1.01
C ALA A 70 13.51 -2.02 -2.04
N SER A 71 13.66 -2.44 -3.30
CA SER A 71 14.32 -1.62 -4.34
C SER A 71 13.47 -0.45 -4.89
N SER A 72 12.18 -0.40 -4.56
CA SER A 72 11.19 0.53 -5.10
C SER A 72 10.01 0.72 -4.13
N THR A 73 9.00 1.47 -4.56
CA THR A 73 7.84 1.90 -3.76
C THR A 73 6.59 1.91 -4.63
N ILE A 74 5.43 1.68 -4.02
CA ILE A 74 4.13 1.86 -4.70
C ILE A 74 3.70 3.31 -4.60
N PHE A 75 3.31 3.90 -5.73
CA PHE A 75 2.63 5.20 -5.75
C PHE A 75 1.14 5.03 -5.54
N ILE A 76 0.61 5.67 -4.51
CA ILE A 76 -0.79 5.61 -4.13
C ILE A 76 -1.26 7.00 -3.66
N ALA A 77 -2.46 7.43 -4.00
CA ALA A 77 -3.00 8.68 -3.45
C ALA A 77 -3.65 8.42 -2.09
N ALA A 78 -3.61 9.42 -1.21
CA ALA A 78 -4.40 9.38 0.02
C ALA A 78 -5.89 9.21 -0.33
N GLY A 79 -6.55 8.22 0.27
CA GLY A 79 -7.95 7.87 -0.01
C GLY A 79 -8.13 6.74 -1.02
N ASP A 80 -7.09 6.34 -1.75
CA ASP A 80 -7.14 5.17 -2.64
C ASP A 80 -7.21 3.88 -1.82
N THR A 81 -7.70 2.82 -2.47
CA THR A 81 -7.70 1.47 -1.88
C THR A 81 -6.43 0.72 -2.27
N LEU A 82 -5.70 0.27 -1.24
CA LEU A 82 -4.61 -0.68 -1.36
C LEU A 82 -5.12 -2.09 -1.04
N THR A 83 -5.07 -3.00 -2.00
CA THR A 83 -5.43 -4.40 -1.79
C THR A 83 -4.15 -5.23 -1.63
N SER A 84 -3.92 -5.84 -0.48
CA SER A 84 -2.81 -6.79 -0.32
C SER A 84 -3.24 -8.20 -0.67
N GLU A 85 -2.48 -8.88 -1.53
CA GLU A 85 -2.75 -10.23 -2.01
C GLU A 85 -1.80 -11.26 -1.39
N TRP A 86 -2.34 -12.10 -0.52
CA TRP A 86 -1.67 -13.18 0.17
C TRP A 86 -1.64 -14.46 -0.65
N TYR A 87 -0.65 -15.32 -0.38
CA TYR A 87 -0.53 -16.65 -0.97
C TYR A 87 0.26 -17.58 -0.03
N HIS A 88 0.13 -18.89 -0.21
CA HIS A 88 0.88 -19.87 0.56
C HIS A 88 2.20 -20.25 -0.13
N ASP A 89 2.14 -20.99 -1.23
CA ASP A 89 3.26 -21.49 -2.04
C ASP A 89 3.31 -20.84 -3.42
N THR A 90 2.15 -20.71 -4.07
CA THR A 90 2.00 -20.13 -5.41
C THR A 90 0.83 -19.16 -5.46
N ARG A 91 0.96 -18.05 -6.19
CA ARG A 91 -0.12 -17.06 -6.32
C ARG A 91 -1.45 -17.71 -6.72
N GLY A 92 -2.53 -17.39 -5.99
CA GLY A 92 -3.88 -17.90 -6.25
C GLY A 92 -4.13 -19.35 -5.79
N ASP A 93 -3.35 -19.83 -4.81
CA ASP A 93 -3.54 -21.13 -4.19
C ASP A 93 -4.53 -21.09 -3.02
N ASP A 94 -4.35 -21.96 -2.03
CA ASP A 94 -5.16 -22.03 -0.82
C ASP A 94 -4.91 -20.91 0.18
N ILE A 95 -3.96 -20.01 -0.10
CA ILE A 95 -3.67 -18.76 0.62
C ILE A 95 -3.03 -18.98 1.99
N ILE A 96 -3.74 -19.69 2.87
CA ILE A 96 -3.38 -20.05 4.23
C ILE A 96 -4.30 -21.20 4.67
N ALA A 97 -3.84 -22.10 5.54
CA ALA A 97 -4.74 -23.14 6.05
C ALA A 97 -5.96 -22.52 6.74
N SER A 98 -7.15 -23.04 6.45
CA SER A 98 -8.40 -22.64 7.12
C SER A 98 -8.38 -22.77 8.65
N SER A 99 -7.46 -23.55 9.22
CA SER A 99 -7.26 -23.61 10.67
C SER A 99 -6.68 -22.32 11.25
N HIS A 100 -5.99 -21.49 10.46
CA HIS A 100 -5.31 -20.26 10.89
C HIS A 100 -6.28 -19.09 11.08
N VAL A 101 -7.44 -19.35 11.70
CA VAL A 101 -8.41 -18.31 12.06
C VAL A 101 -7.76 -17.21 12.90
N GLY A 102 -8.24 -15.99 12.73
CA GLY A 102 -7.73 -14.83 13.45
C GLY A 102 -8.01 -13.52 12.73
N PRO A 103 -7.61 -12.39 13.33
CA PRO A 103 -7.77 -11.07 12.74
C PRO A 103 -6.71 -10.78 11.67
N ILE A 104 -7.01 -9.75 10.88
CA ILE A 104 -6.06 -9.06 9.99
C ILE A 104 -6.02 -7.60 10.41
N VAL A 105 -4.82 -7.06 10.59
CA VAL A 105 -4.59 -5.66 10.97
C VAL A 105 -3.63 -5.01 10.00
N ALA A 106 -3.77 -3.70 9.82
CA ALA A 106 -2.78 -2.92 9.09
C ALA A 106 -2.41 -1.63 9.79
N TYR A 107 -1.14 -1.28 9.69
CA TYR A 107 -0.52 -0.11 10.27
C TYR A 107 0.24 0.68 9.20
N ILE A 108 0.45 1.96 9.46
CA ILE A 108 1.31 2.82 8.65
C ILE A 108 2.29 3.56 9.55
N ALA A 109 3.51 3.75 9.06
CA ALA A 109 4.58 4.47 9.74
C ALA A 109 5.42 5.27 8.73
N PRO A 110 6.18 6.30 9.15
CA PRO A 110 7.19 6.93 8.30
C PRO A 110 8.17 5.89 7.70
N ALA A 111 8.65 6.11 6.47
CA ALA A 111 9.50 5.14 5.77
C ALA A 111 10.85 4.82 6.47
N ASP A 112 11.31 5.72 7.35
CA ASP A 112 12.55 5.59 8.10
C ASP A 112 12.37 5.03 9.51
N ALA A 113 11.16 4.58 9.87
CA ALA A 113 10.90 3.91 11.13
C ALA A 113 11.83 2.70 11.35
N THR A 114 12.29 2.52 12.58
CA THR A 114 13.13 1.39 12.99
C THR A 114 12.44 0.51 14.03
N PRO A 115 12.87 -0.77 14.19
CA PRO A 115 12.28 -1.66 15.20
C PRO A 115 12.24 -1.03 16.59
N GLY A 116 11.08 -1.12 17.25
CA GLY A 116 10.86 -0.59 18.59
C GLY A 116 10.57 0.91 18.68
N GLU A 117 10.53 1.66 17.57
CA GLU A 117 10.10 3.07 17.57
C GLU A 117 8.57 3.19 17.62
N ASP A 118 8.06 4.17 18.38
CA ASP A 118 6.64 4.53 18.52
C ASP A 118 6.07 5.18 17.24
N ALA A 119 6.13 4.44 16.13
CA ALA A 119 5.92 4.96 14.78
C ALA A 119 4.66 4.41 14.10
N TRP A 120 4.14 3.27 14.56
CA TRP A 120 3.06 2.58 13.87
C TRP A 120 1.68 3.06 14.29
N VAL A 121 0.90 3.51 13.31
CA VAL A 121 -0.50 3.95 13.48
C VAL A 121 -1.40 2.94 12.79
N LYS A 122 -2.33 2.32 13.52
CA LYS A 122 -3.29 1.35 12.99
C LYS A 122 -4.28 2.08 12.10
N ILE A 123 -4.44 1.61 10.87
CA ILE A 123 -5.35 2.18 9.85
C ILE A 123 -6.46 1.20 9.45
N TYR A 124 -6.34 -0.05 9.89
CA TYR A 124 -7.30 -1.09 9.60
C TYR A 124 -7.24 -2.19 10.66
N GLU A 125 -8.40 -2.71 10.99
CA GLU A 125 -8.52 -4.02 11.64
C GLU A 125 -9.81 -4.71 11.22
N GLU A 126 -9.73 -6.03 11.18
CA GLU A 126 -10.88 -6.91 11.05
C GLU A 126 -10.64 -8.17 11.86
N GLY A 127 -11.60 -8.51 12.73
CA GLY A 127 -11.54 -9.69 13.59
C GLY A 127 -12.65 -10.69 13.27
N TYR A 128 -13.30 -11.19 14.32
CA TYR A 128 -14.52 -11.99 14.19
C TYR A 128 -15.75 -11.08 14.08
N ASP A 129 -16.59 -11.27 13.07
CA ASP A 129 -17.76 -10.40 12.82
C ASP A 129 -19.09 -10.94 13.37
N GLY A 130 -19.04 -12.00 14.18
CA GLY A 130 -20.22 -12.74 14.64
C GLY A 130 -20.60 -13.92 13.74
N SER A 131 -19.95 -14.06 12.58
CA SER A 131 -20.12 -15.20 11.68
C SER A 131 -18.77 -15.84 11.32
N GLU A 132 -17.82 -15.06 10.83
CA GLU A 132 -16.56 -15.53 10.27
C GLU A 132 -15.38 -14.66 10.73
N TRP A 133 -14.19 -15.26 10.76
CA TRP A 133 -12.93 -14.55 11.02
C TRP A 133 -12.44 -13.84 9.76
N ALA A 134 -11.66 -12.77 9.92
CA ALA A 134 -11.00 -12.07 8.81
C ALA A 134 -10.21 -13.03 7.90
N VAL A 135 -9.47 -14.00 8.45
CA VAL A 135 -8.77 -15.01 7.64
C VAL A 135 -9.72 -15.89 6.82
N THR A 136 -10.91 -16.21 7.31
CA THR A 136 -11.91 -16.97 6.53
C THR A 136 -12.36 -16.17 5.31
N LYS A 137 -12.60 -14.86 5.49
CA LYS A 137 -12.93 -13.94 4.41
C LYS A 137 -11.77 -13.74 3.43
N LEU A 138 -10.54 -13.67 3.93
CA LEU A 138 -9.32 -13.60 3.11
C LEU A 138 -9.21 -14.81 2.15
N ILE A 139 -9.42 -16.02 2.66
CA ILE A 139 -9.41 -17.25 1.85
C ILE A 139 -10.53 -17.19 0.81
N ALA A 140 -11.74 -16.81 1.22
CA ALA A 140 -12.89 -16.68 0.31
C ALA A 140 -12.67 -15.62 -0.79
N ASN A 141 -11.87 -14.59 -0.51
CA ASN A 141 -11.50 -13.53 -1.44
C ASN A 141 -10.18 -13.79 -2.17
N GLU A 142 -9.76 -15.06 -2.28
CA GLU A 142 -8.56 -15.46 -3.03
C GLU A 142 -7.30 -14.67 -2.59
N GLY A 143 -7.14 -14.52 -1.28
CA GLY A 143 -5.98 -13.87 -0.65
C GLY A 143 -6.04 -12.35 -0.63
N LYS A 144 -7.12 -11.72 -1.06
CA LYS A 144 -7.19 -10.25 -1.16
C LYS A 144 -7.88 -9.63 0.05
N VAL A 145 -7.30 -8.56 0.55
CA VAL A 145 -7.89 -7.71 1.60
C VAL A 145 -7.70 -6.25 1.24
N ASP A 146 -8.79 -5.48 1.28
CA ASP A 146 -8.85 -4.10 0.83
C ASP A 146 -8.70 -3.14 2.02
N ILE A 147 -7.72 -2.23 1.93
CA ILE A 147 -7.43 -1.25 2.97
C ILE A 147 -7.40 0.14 2.33
N THR A 148 -8.21 1.06 2.86
CA THR A 148 -8.20 2.45 2.40
C THR A 148 -7.06 3.21 3.07
N ILE A 149 -6.18 3.83 2.28
CA ILE A 149 -5.18 4.75 2.82
C ILE A 149 -5.91 5.98 3.35
N PRO A 150 -5.65 6.45 4.60
CA PRO A 150 -6.38 7.57 5.16
C PRO A 150 -6.35 8.79 4.24
N SER A 151 -7.53 9.28 3.84
CA SER A 151 -7.68 10.35 2.82
C SER A 151 -7.03 11.69 3.18
N THR A 152 -6.79 11.90 4.46
CA THR A 152 -6.19 13.10 5.04
C THR A 152 -4.68 12.98 5.21
N LEU A 153 -4.11 11.77 5.06
CA LEU A 153 -2.69 11.51 5.29
C LEU A 153 -1.81 12.40 4.42
N ALA A 154 -0.82 13.05 5.04
CA ALA A 154 0.14 13.88 4.34
C ALA A 154 0.91 13.08 3.28
N THR A 155 1.23 13.72 2.17
CA THR A 155 2.10 13.12 1.15
C THR A 155 3.48 12.80 1.72
N GLY A 156 4.08 11.68 1.32
CA GLY A 156 5.40 11.29 1.79
C GLY A 156 5.69 9.81 1.54
N ASP A 157 6.85 9.37 2.00
CA ASP A 157 7.24 7.97 1.96
C ASP A 157 6.89 7.30 3.29
N TYR A 158 6.22 6.15 3.21
CA TYR A 158 5.71 5.40 4.35
C TYR A 158 6.07 3.91 4.25
N LEU A 159 6.11 3.26 5.40
CA LEU A 159 5.94 1.81 5.50
C LEU A 159 4.48 1.51 5.82
N TYR A 160 3.90 0.60 5.06
CA TYR A 160 2.63 -0.04 5.35
C TYR A 160 2.91 -1.45 5.85
N ARG A 161 2.39 -1.81 7.02
CA ARG A 161 2.53 -3.13 7.64
C ARG A 161 1.18 -3.79 7.69
N ILE A 162 1.01 -4.89 6.98
CA ILE A 162 -0.18 -5.75 7.10
C ILE A 162 0.19 -7.05 7.81
N GLU A 163 -0.69 -7.54 8.67
CA GLU A 163 -0.42 -8.70 9.50
C GLU A 163 -1.64 -9.60 9.67
N ILE A 164 -1.44 -10.90 9.49
CA ILE A 164 -2.35 -11.94 9.98
C ILE A 164 -1.87 -12.38 11.37
N LEU A 165 -2.79 -12.48 12.33
CA LEU A 165 -2.52 -13.06 13.65
C LEU A 165 -3.27 -14.39 13.78
N ALA A 166 -2.61 -15.52 13.53
CA ALA A 166 -3.27 -16.82 13.55
C ALA A 166 -3.36 -17.40 14.98
N LEU A 167 -4.57 -17.77 15.39
CA LEU A 167 -4.95 -18.10 16.78
C LEU A 167 -5.03 -19.60 17.07
N HIS A 168 -4.78 -20.46 16.09
CA HIS A 168 -4.97 -21.91 16.23
C HIS A 168 -4.08 -22.57 17.31
N GLU A 169 -3.01 -21.90 17.74
CA GLU A 169 -2.15 -22.29 18.86
C GLU A 169 -1.99 -21.20 19.93
N SER A 170 -2.82 -20.16 19.90
CA SER A 170 -2.78 -19.06 20.87
C SER A 170 -3.43 -19.41 22.21
N ASP A 171 -3.81 -20.67 22.45
CA ASP A 171 -4.24 -21.15 23.76
C ASP A 171 -3.08 -21.33 24.75
N THR A 172 -1.84 -21.14 24.28
CA THR A 172 -0.61 -21.25 25.04
C THR A 172 0.35 -20.16 24.59
N LEU A 173 0.97 -19.43 25.52
CA LEU A 173 2.00 -18.43 25.20
C LEU A 173 3.28 -19.09 24.64
N TYR A 174 3.95 -18.42 23.71
CA TYR A 174 5.26 -18.84 23.19
C TYR A 174 6.31 -18.96 24.30
N THR A 175 6.30 -18.05 25.27
CA THR A 175 7.19 -18.03 26.43
C THR A 175 6.97 -19.24 27.36
N ALA A 176 5.76 -19.78 27.40
CA ALA A 176 5.42 -21.01 28.14
C ALA A 176 5.75 -22.28 27.34
N ASN A 177 5.54 -22.25 26.02
CA ASN A 177 5.86 -23.35 25.12
C ASN A 177 6.22 -22.82 23.73
N SER A 178 7.50 -22.84 23.37
CA SER A 178 7.99 -22.32 22.10
C SER A 178 7.51 -23.10 20.86
N ALA A 179 6.93 -24.30 21.05
CA ALA A 179 6.27 -25.03 19.97
C ALA A 179 4.89 -24.46 19.63
N ARG A 180 4.26 -23.70 20.53
CA ARG A 180 2.93 -23.07 20.36
C ARG A 180 3.07 -21.54 20.34
N GLY A 181 2.01 -20.81 20.69
CA GLY A 181 1.95 -19.35 20.63
C GLY A 181 1.07 -18.88 19.50
N ILE A 182 0.62 -17.63 19.62
CA ILE A 182 0.10 -16.88 18.48
C ILE A 182 1.15 -16.86 17.35
N GLN A 183 0.69 -16.96 16.12
CA GLN A 183 1.56 -16.93 14.94
C GLN A 183 1.32 -15.65 14.16
N LEU A 184 2.33 -14.79 14.12
CA LEU A 184 2.28 -13.52 13.41
C LEU A 184 2.84 -13.68 12.00
N TYR A 185 2.15 -13.13 11.02
CA TYR A 185 2.62 -13.02 9.64
C TYR A 185 2.69 -11.54 9.25
N PRO A 186 3.66 -10.76 9.76
CA PRO A 186 3.83 -9.38 9.34
C PRO A 186 4.43 -9.30 7.93
N SER A 187 4.01 -8.31 7.15
CA SER A 187 4.63 -7.92 5.88
C SER A 187 4.67 -6.41 5.74
N CYS A 188 5.85 -5.87 5.40
CA CYS A 188 6.04 -4.42 5.24
C CYS A 188 6.27 -4.03 3.79
N HIS A 189 5.48 -3.07 3.32
CA HIS A 189 5.49 -2.59 1.95
C HIS A 189 5.87 -1.11 1.94
N GLN A 190 6.65 -0.70 0.94
CA GLN A 190 7.13 0.66 0.76
C GLN A 190 6.13 1.42 -0.10
N LEU A 191 5.58 2.50 0.43
CA LEU A 191 4.60 3.35 -0.24
C LEU A 191 5.14 4.78 -0.37
N THR A 192 4.82 5.43 -1.49
CA THR A 192 4.92 6.87 -1.67
C THR A 192 3.49 7.40 -1.83
N VAL A 193 2.98 7.98 -0.75
CA VAL A 193 1.64 8.56 -0.69
C VAL A 193 1.64 9.93 -1.36
N THR A 194 0.69 10.13 -2.27
CA THR A 194 0.50 11.35 -3.06
C THR A 194 -0.88 11.96 -2.81
N GLY A 195 -1.18 13.09 -3.45
CA GLY A 195 -2.47 13.78 -3.32
C GLY A 195 -2.39 15.06 -2.51
N SER A 196 -3.51 15.46 -1.90
CA SER A 196 -3.66 16.74 -1.19
C SER A 196 -3.86 16.60 0.33
N GLY A 197 -3.70 15.40 0.88
CA GLY A 197 -3.74 15.19 2.33
C GLY A 197 -2.61 15.97 3.02
N SER A 198 -2.86 16.39 4.26
CA SER A 198 -1.96 17.27 5.02
C SER A 198 -1.80 16.87 6.48
N THR A 199 -2.50 15.85 6.94
CA THR A 199 -2.43 15.36 8.31
C THR A 199 -1.18 14.50 8.49
N SER A 200 -0.25 14.95 9.31
CA SER A 200 0.89 14.15 9.73
C SER A 200 0.44 12.98 10.58
N LEU A 201 1.17 11.86 10.50
CA LEU A 201 0.93 10.76 11.42
C LEU A 201 1.09 11.24 12.87
N PRO A 202 0.15 10.91 13.76
CA PRO A 202 0.32 11.10 15.20
C PRO A 202 1.40 10.15 15.75
N SER A 203 1.72 10.28 17.05
CA SER A 203 2.57 9.28 17.73
C SER A 203 1.94 7.91 17.61
N GLY A 204 2.71 6.91 17.21
CA GLY A 204 2.24 5.54 17.04
C GLY A 204 2.58 4.65 18.23
N VAL A 205 2.66 3.35 17.96
CA VAL A 205 3.09 2.30 18.89
C VAL A 205 4.30 1.53 18.32
N PRO A 206 5.08 0.82 19.15
CA PRO A 206 6.32 0.19 18.73
C PRO A 206 6.14 -1.27 18.30
N PHE A 207 6.84 -1.72 17.27
CA PHE A 207 6.98 -3.15 16.95
C PHE A 207 8.47 -3.51 16.87
N PRO A 208 8.98 -4.44 17.69
CA PRO A 208 8.33 -5.09 18.84
C PRO A 208 7.97 -4.10 19.96
N GLY A 209 7.15 -4.55 20.91
CA GLY A 209 6.74 -3.77 22.09
C GLY A 209 5.23 -3.54 22.19
N THR A 210 4.50 -3.56 21.05
CA THR A 210 3.03 -3.45 21.04
C THR A 210 2.33 -4.72 21.55
N TYR A 211 2.91 -5.88 21.23
CA TYR A 211 2.37 -7.17 21.64
C TYR A 211 3.16 -7.67 22.84
N THR A 212 2.46 -7.95 23.92
CA THR A 212 3.01 -8.54 25.15
C THR A 212 2.22 -9.80 25.52
N ASP A 213 2.76 -10.63 26.40
CA ASP A 213 2.06 -11.84 26.86
C ASP A 213 0.70 -11.54 27.53
N ASP A 214 0.56 -10.35 28.12
CA ASP A 214 -0.66 -9.88 28.79
C ASP A 214 -1.58 -9.03 27.90
N GLU A 215 -1.17 -8.74 26.66
CA GLU A 215 -1.96 -7.93 25.72
C GLU A 215 -3.24 -8.71 25.31
N PRO A 216 -4.43 -8.08 25.37
CA PRO A 216 -5.66 -8.72 24.95
C PRO A 216 -5.56 -9.31 23.54
N GLY A 217 -6.01 -10.57 23.40
CA GLY A 217 -6.01 -11.27 22.12
C GLY A 217 -4.73 -12.04 21.77
N ILE A 218 -3.64 -11.90 22.56
CA ILE A 218 -2.41 -12.68 22.39
C ILE A 218 -2.56 -14.11 22.92
N LEU A 219 -3.11 -14.27 24.12
CA LEU A 219 -3.54 -15.55 24.68
C LEU A 219 -5.06 -15.67 24.52
N PHE A 220 -5.51 -16.55 23.64
CA PHE A 220 -6.92 -16.79 23.37
C PHE A 220 -7.14 -18.24 22.90
N ASN A 221 -8.08 -18.96 23.52
CA ASN A 221 -8.43 -20.31 23.12
C ASN A 221 -9.64 -20.34 22.17
N VAL A 222 -9.38 -20.24 20.87
CA VAL A 222 -10.43 -20.23 19.82
C VAL A 222 -11.32 -21.48 19.78
N TYR A 223 -10.95 -22.56 20.48
CA TYR A 223 -11.73 -23.80 20.54
C TYR A 223 -12.70 -23.87 21.73
N ASN A 224 -12.43 -23.11 22.80
CA ASN A 224 -13.17 -23.20 24.06
C ASN A 224 -13.75 -21.86 24.53
N GLU A 225 -13.32 -20.75 23.94
CA GLU A 225 -13.84 -19.42 24.19
C GLU A 225 -14.79 -18.99 23.08
N ASP A 226 -15.71 -18.07 23.40
CA ASP A 226 -16.62 -17.50 22.41
C ASP A 226 -15.83 -16.53 21.52
N ALA A 227 -15.82 -16.76 20.21
CA ALA A 227 -15.11 -15.90 19.27
C ALA A 227 -15.57 -14.43 19.33
N SER A 228 -16.81 -14.16 19.75
CA SER A 228 -17.33 -12.79 19.93
C SER A 228 -16.71 -12.04 21.10
N THR A 229 -16.00 -12.71 22.02
CA THR A 229 -15.27 -12.06 23.11
C THR A 229 -13.82 -11.73 22.75
N TYR A 230 -13.37 -12.09 21.54
CA TYR A 230 -12.02 -11.79 21.10
C TYR A 230 -11.80 -10.28 20.96
N VAL A 231 -10.70 -9.79 21.53
CA VAL A 231 -10.24 -8.41 21.40
C VAL A 231 -9.02 -8.42 20.49
N ILE A 232 -9.03 -7.59 19.45
CA ILE A 232 -7.88 -7.45 18.54
C ILE A 232 -6.76 -6.72 19.30
N PRO A 233 -5.53 -7.26 19.33
CA PRO A 233 -4.41 -6.61 20.02
C PRO A 233 -4.07 -5.22 19.47
N GLY A 234 -3.50 -4.38 20.33
CA GLY A 234 -2.98 -3.08 19.99
C GLY A 234 -4.01 -1.94 19.99
N PRO A 235 -3.58 -0.71 19.65
CA PRO A 235 -4.40 0.51 19.72
C PRO A 235 -5.60 0.50 18.77
N ASP A 236 -6.59 1.37 18.99
CA ASP A 236 -7.73 1.55 18.09
C ASP A 236 -7.31 2.03 16.68
N VAL A 237 -8.17 1.82 15.67
CA VAL A 237 -7.95 2.36 14.33
C VAL A 237 -7.99 3.90 14.34
N TRP A 238 -7.00 4.52 13.72
CA TRP A 238 -6.91 5.97 13.58
C TRP A 238 -8.03 6.52 12.70
N ASP A 239 -8.69 7.58 13.17
CA ASP A 239 -9.77 8.26 12.46
C ASP A 239 -9.29 9.14 11.28
N GLY A 240 -7.98 9.28 11.10
CA GLY A 240 -7.36 10.13 10.08
C GLY A 240 -7.29 11.63 10.42
N THR A 241 -7.84 12.08 11.54
CA THR A 241 -8.02 13.52 11.81
C THR A 241 -7.59 13.99 13.19
N SER A 242 -7.52 13.12 14.19
CA SER A 242 -7.16 13.47 15.56
C SER A 242 -5.76 12.99 15.96
N SER A 243 -5.34 13.41 17.16
CA SER A 243 -4.29 12.68 17.90
C SER A 243 -4.74 11.23 18.06
N TYR A 244 -3.84 10.31 17.76
CA TYR A 244 -4.04 8.88 17.97
C TYR A 244 -4.03 8.60 19.46
N ASP A 245 -5.11 8.03 19.97
CA ASP A 245 -5.23 7.73 21.38
C ASP A 245 -4.42 6.47 21.71
N THR A 246 -3.18 6.68 22.14
CA THR A 246 -2.34 5.63 22.72
C THR A 246 -2.47 5.57 24.24
N SER A 247 -3.41 6.29 24.86
CA SER A 247 -3.47 6.45 26.32
C SER A 247 -3.94 5.20 27.08
N GLY A 248 -4.45 4.18 26.37
CA GLY A 248 -4.62 2.81 26.88
C GLY A 248 -3.43 1.88 26.60
N TYR A 249 -2.49 2.31 25.76
CA TYR A 249 -1.31 1.58 25.31
C TYR A 249 -0.04 2.16 25.98
N THR A 250 0.03 2.07 27.30
CA THR A 250 1.28 2.33 28.03
C THR A 250 1.87 0.99 28.47
N ASP A 251 3.16 0.78 28.16
CA ASP A 251 4.05 -0.28 28.66
C ASP A 251 3.46 -1.08 29.85
N GLY A 252 2.83 -2.21 29.54
CA GLY A 252 2.54 -3.30 30.48
C GLY A 252 1.91 -2.93 31.83
N SER A 253 0.80 -2.18 31.88
CA SER A 253 -0.04 -2.17 33.09
C SER A 253 -1.50 -1.74 32.90
N SER A 254 -2.38 -2.75 32.98
CA SER A 254 -3.73 -2.75 33.59
C SER A 254 -4.59 -1.49 33.43
N GLY A 255 -5.56 -1.56 32.51
CA GLY A 255 -6.74 -0.68 32.51
C GLY A 255 -7.92 -1.30 31.78
N SER A 256 -9.02 -1.58 32.48
CA SER A 256 -10.28 -2.04 31.90
C SER A 256 -11.11 -0.91 31.30
N SER A 257 -11.97 -1.29 30.34
CA SER A 257 -13.15 -0.58 29.76
C SER A 257 -12.83 0.51 28.71
N SER A 258 -13.59 0.70 27.63
CA SER A 258 -15.00 0.37 27.33
C SER A 258 -15.24 0.34 25.81
N SER A 259 -16.04 -0.62 25.32
CA SER A 259 -16.49 -0.72 23.93
C SER A 259 -17.33 0.49 23.50
N SER A 260 -16.97 1.13 22.39
CA SER A 260 -17.87 2.01 21.66
C SER A 260 -18.17 1.43 20.27
N THR A 261 -19.43 1.06 20.08
CA THR A 261 -19.94 0.45 18.84
C THR A 261 -20.22 1.55 17.82
N ALA A 262 -19.37 1.72 16.81
CA ALA A 262 -19.71 2.51 15.63
C ALA A 262 -20.51 1.63 14.65
N THR A 263 -21.84 1.73 14.72
CA THR A 263 -22.74 1.03 13.80
C THR A 263 -22.94 1.89 12.56
N ALA A 264 -22.32 1.55 11.43
CA ALA A 264 -22.62 2.16 10.13
C ALA A 264 -23.63 1.26 9.37
N ALA A 265 -24.93 1.54 9.55
CA ALA A 265 -25.98 0.92 8.75
C ALA A 265 -26.43 1.90 7.65
N ALA A 266 -26.03 1.64 6.41
CA ALA A 266 -26.64 2.25 5.23
C ALA A 266 -27.81 1.36 4.76
N VAL A 267 -29.03 1.89 4.81
CA VAL A 267 -30.18 1.33 4.08
C VAL A 267 -30.86 2.42 3.26
N VAL A 268 -30.79 2.24 1.95
CA VAL A 268 -31.59 2.91 0.92
C VAL A 268 -33.03 2.41 0.99
N SER A 269 -34.01 3.32 0.98
CA SER A 269 -35.26 3.13 0.22
C SER A 269 -36.09 4.40 0.09
N SER A 270 -36.61 4.53 -1.13
CA SER A 270 -37.47 5.55 -1.71
C SER A 270 -38.86 5.70 -1.07
N THR A 271 -39.38 6.93 -1.02
CA THR A 271 -40.82 7.18 -1.23
C THR A 271 -41.06 8.49 -1.97
N THR A 272 -41.92 8.39 -2.98
CA THR A 272 -42.53 9.45 -3.78
C THR A 272 -43.65 10.17 -3.01
N SER A 273 -43.75 11.50 -3.11
CA SER A 273 -45.03 12.20 -3.29
C SER A 273 -44.86 13.69 -3.61
N ALA A 274 -45.73 14.17 -4.49
CA ALA A 274 -45.74 15.48 -5.12
C ALA A 274 -46.73 16.46 -4.47
N ALA A 275 -46.41 17.77 -4.53
CA ALA A 275 -47.30 18.95 -4.62
C ALA A 275 -46.39 20.22 -4.70
N THR A 276 -46.26 21.01 -5.79
CA THR A 276 -47.17 22.02 -6.40
C THR A 276 -47.68 23.00 -5.32
N VAL A 277 -47.46 24.34 -5.28
CA VAL A 277 -47.16 25.41 -6.27
C VAL A 277 -46.84 26.77 -5.57
N ILE A 278 -46.21 27.71 -6.33
CA ILE A 278 -46.25 29.21 -6.27
C ILE A 278 -45.43 29.90 -5.14
N ALA A 279 -44.59 30.94 -5.30
CA ALA A 279 -44.36 31.96 -6.35
C ALA A 279 -42.96 32.64 -6.22
N THR A 280 -42.47 33.19 -7.36
CA THR A 280 -41.68 34.45 -7.60
C THR A 280 -40.67 34.96 -6.54
N SER A 281 -39.45 35.36 -6.90
CA SER A 281 -39.12 36.45 -7.84
C SER A 281 -37.66 36.47 -8.32
N ALA A 282 -37.49 37.09 -9.49
CA ALA A 282 -36.28 37.33 -10.28
C ALA A 282 -35.17 38.17 -9.61
N SER A 283 -33.91 38.02 -10.05
CA SER A 283 -33.25 38.97 -10.97
C SER A 283 -31.89 38.43 -11.46
N ALA A 284 -31.42 38.98 -12.57
CA ALA A 284 -30.35 38.49 -13.43
C ALA A 284 -29.11 39.41 -13.41
N SER A 285 -28.03 38.92 -14.06
CA SER A 285 -26.94 39.67 -14.74
C SER A 285 -25.89 40.37 -13.84
N ALA A 286 -24.61 40.53 -14.20
CA ALA A 286 -23.86 40.33 -15.45
C ALA A 286 -22.35 40.20 -15.18
N THR A 287 -21.67 39.60 -16.16
CA THR A 287 -20.25 39.72 -16.56
C THR A 287 -19.62 41.12 -16.43
N THR A 288 -18.33 41.20 -16.09
CA THR A 288 -17.32 41.87 -16.96
C THR A 288 -15.89 41.46 -16.62
N ALA A 289 -15.16 41.10 -17.67
CA ALA A 289 -13.70 41.04 -17.72
C ALA A 289 -13.11 42.45 -17.77
N VAL A 290 -11.89 42.63 -17.22
CA VAL A 290 -11.06 43.80 -17.49
C VAL A 290 -9.66 43.34 -17.86
N THR A 291 -9.35 43.53 -19.13
CA THR A 291 -8.00 43.57 -19.71
C THR A 291 -7.43 44.96 -19.47
N SER A 292 -6.18 45.06 -19.02
CA SER A 292 -5.41 46.31 -19.06
C SER A 292 -4.05 46.07 -19.70
N THR A 293 -3.92 46.64 -20.89
CA THR A 293 -2.71 46.79 -21.70
C THR A 293 -1.79 47.89 -21.15
N SER A 294 -0.50 47.60 -21.28
CA SER A 294 0.60 48.48 -21.71
C SER A 294 0.93 49.75 -20.90
N ASN A 295 2.18 49.79 -20.43
CA ASN A 295 3.01 50.98 -20.57
C ASN A 295 4.45 50.62 -20.95
N VAL A 296 4.92 51.32 -21.97
CA VAL A 296 6.27 51.32 -22.54
C VAL A 296 7.15 52.26 -21.71
N ILE A 297 8.37 51.85 -21.34
CA ILE A 297 9.50 52.76 -21.19
C ILE A 297 10.75 52.15 -21.83
N VAL A 298 11.42 53.01 -22.59
CA VAL A 298 12.58 52.84 -23.47
C VAL A 298 13.89 52.97 -22.68
N SER A 299 14.97 52.40 -23.25
CA SER A 299 16.40 52.82 -23.20
C SER A 299 17.29 51.69 -22.66
N SER A 300 17.95 50.90 -23.53
CA SER A 300 19.18 51.17 -24.30
C SER A 300 20.45 50.76 -23.54
N SER A 301 21.23 49.82 -24.09
CA SER A 301 22.60 50.08 -24.56
C SER A 301 23.30 48.80 -25.07
N VAL A 302 23.66 48.87 -26.36
CA VAL A 302 24.94 48.53 -27.03
C VAL A 302 25.53 47.09 -27.02
N SER A 303 25.66 46.59 -28.27
CA SER A 303 26.84 45.99 -28.92
C SER A 303 27.54 44.80 -28.25
N SER A 304 27.77 43.68 -28.95
CA SER A 304 28.72 43.63 -30.06
C SER A 304 28.51 42.41 -30.96
N ALA A 305 28.70 42.63 -32.25
CA ALA A 305 28.74 41.63 -33.31
C ALA A 305 30.02 40.77 -33.25
N VAL A 306 29.98 39.57 -33.84
CA VAL A 306 30.84 39.18 -34.97
C VAL A 306 30.30 37.93 -35.69
N SER A 307 30.41 38.01 -37.00
CA SER A 307 30.15 37.07 -38.12
C SER A 307 30.91 35.72 -37.96
N SER A 308 30.75 34.66 -38.77
CA SER A 308 30.32 34.53 -40.17
C SER A 308 30.25 33.03 -40.55
N SER A 309 29.42 32.74 -41.57
CA SER A 309 29.60 31.76 -42.67
C SER A 309 29.73 30.25 -42.33
N ALA A 310 29.29 29.29 -43.16
CA ALA A 310 28.93 29.28 -44.57
C ALA A 310 27.93 28.16 -44.87
N ALA A 311 27.19 28.35 -45.95
CA ALA A 311 26.29 27.40 -46.59
C ALA A 311 27.03 26.26 -47.33
N VAL A 312 26.33 25.16 -47.60
CA VAL A 312 26.35 24.48 -48.92
C VAL A 312 25.05 23.69 -49.15
N SER A 313 24.55 23.83 -50.38
CA SER A 313 23.30 23.32 -50.95
C SER A 313 23.45 21.93 -51.59
N ALA A 314 22.33 21.21 -51.77
CA ALA A 314 21.91 20.51 -53.01
C ALA A 314 20.60 19.72 -52.73
N THR A 315 19.43 20.12 -53.23
CA THR A 315 18.83 19.87 -54.57
C THR A 315 18.11 18.51 -54.71
N ALA A 316 16.79 18.59 -54.51
CA ALA A 316 15.66 18.04 -55.27
C ALA A 316 15.63 16.58 -55.78
N LYS A 317 14.53 15.88 -55.47
CA LYS A 317 13.63 15.33 -56.51
C LYS A 317 12.20 15.17 -56.00
N SER A 318 11.25 15.73 -56.75
CA SER A 318 9.81 15.62 -56.58
C SER A 318 9.26 14.49 -57.44
N THR A 319 8.31 13.71 -56.92
CA THR A 319 7.25 13.04 -57.71
C THR A 319 5.96 13.04 -56.90
N SER A 320 4.91 13.57 -57.53
CA SER A 320 3.55 13.78 -57.03
C SER A 320 2.74 12.50 -56.96
N SER A 321 1.88 12.35 -55.94
CA SER A 321 0.49 11.88 -56.12
C SER A 321 -0.41 12.37 -54.97
N VAL A 322 -1.69 12.50 -55.28
CA VAL A 322 -2.67 13.44 -54.72
C VAL A 322 -3.51 12.83 -53.58
N ALA A 323 -3.67 13.64 -52.52
CA ALA A 323 -4.76 13.83 -51.54
C ALA A 323 -5.72 12.69 -51.15
N THR A 324 -5.96 12.55 -49.83
CA THR A 324 -7.29 12.81 -49.21
C THR A 324 -7.11 13.26 -47.75
N THR A 325 -7.82 14.32 -47.39
CA THR A 325 -7.76 15.10 -46.15
C THR A 325 -8.56 14.45 -45.01
N ALA A 326 -8.00 14.37 -43.80
CA ALA A 326 -8.76 14.36 -42.55
C ALA A 326 -7.98 15.13 -41.47
N THR A 327 -8.63 16.14 -40.93
CA THR A 327 -8.09 17.23 -40.13
C THR A 327 -7.71 16.77 -38.72
N THR A 328 -6.42 16.80 -38.38
CA THR A 328 -5.90 16.71 -37.01
C THR A 328 -5.94 18.09 -36.37
N ALA A 329 -6.75 18.27 -35.33
CA ALA A 329 -6.55 19.34 -34.36
C ALA A 329 -5.40 18.91 -33.44
N ALA A 330 -4.18 19.28 -33.81
CA ALA A 330 -3.00 19.12 -32.97
C ALA A 330 -3.17 20.01 -31.73
N ALA A 331 -3.30 19.39 -30.56
CA ALA A 331 -3.12 20.06 -29.30
C ALA A 331 -1.68 20.62 -29.26
N THR A 332 -1.58 21.93 -29.08
CA THR A 332 -0.32 22.66 -28.97
C THR A 332 0.44 22.12 -27.76
N ALA A 333 1.46 21.31 -28.01
CA ALA A 333 2.46 20.98 -27.02
C ALA A 333 3.23 22.27 -26.68
N THR A 334 2.90 22.87 -25.54
CA THR A 334 3.77 23.88 -24.93
C THR A 334 5.03 23.14 -24.47
N SER A 335 6.07 23.21 -25.31
CA SER A 335 7.41 22.80 -24.96
C SER A 335 7.98 23.77 -23.91
N THR A 336 7.68 23.53 -22.64
CA THR A 336 8.56 23.96 -21.56
C THR A 336 9.66 22.92 -21.44
N SER A 337 10.88 23.32 -21.82
CA SER A 337 12.12 22.61 -21.52
C SER A 337 12.29 22.55 -20.01
N GLY A 338 11.68 21.55 -19.37
CA GLY A 338 11.76 21.28 -17.95
C GLY A 338 11.61 19.78 -17.75
N VAL A 339 12.55 19.20 -17.02
CA VAL A 339 12.57 17.80 -16.60
C VAL A 339 11.22 17.42 -15.98
N VAL A 340 10.62 16.32 -16.44
CA VAL A 340 9.37 15.81 -15.85
C VAL A 340 9.73 14.89 -14.69
N ASP A 341 9.13 15.12 -13.52
CA ASP A 341 9.28 14.24 -12.36
C ASP A 341 8.58 12.89 -12.63
N ALA A 342 9.19 11.77 -12.24
CA ALA A 342 8.63 10.44 -12.50
C ALA A 342 7.22 10.28 -11.90
N ASN A 343 6.91 10.94 -10.78
CA ASN A 343 5.59 10.91 -10.14
C ASN A 343 4.53 11.55 -11.04
N VAL A 344 4.89 12.56 -11.84
CA VAL A 344 3.97 13.16 -12.82
C VAL A 344 3.60 12.12 -13.88
N CYS A 345 4.54 11.26 -14.29
CA CYS A 345 4.26 10.20 -15.26
C CYS A 345 3.30 9.13 -14.71
N TYR A 346 3.48 8.71 -13.45
CA TYR A 346 2.59 7.75 -12.80
C TYR A 346 1.20 8.35 -12.53
N ASN A 347 1.12 9.60 -12.08
CA ASN A 347 -0.16 10.29 -11.86
C ASN A 347 -0.95 10.50 -13.15
N ASN A 348 -0.25 10.82 -14.25
CA ASN A 348 -0.87 10.94 -15.57
C ASN A 348 -1.42 9.60 -16.06
N ARG A 349 -0.72 8.49 -15.79
CA ARG A 349 -1.24 7.14 -16.07
C ARG A 349 -2.52 6.88 -15.30
N ASN A 350 -2.52 7.09 -13.98
CA ASN A 350 -3.68 6.78 -13.13
C ASN A 350 -4.90 7.63 -13.57
N THR A 351 -4.67 8.89 -13.92
CA THR A 351 -5.69 9.78 -14.50
C THR A 351 -6.22 9.27 -15.84
N CYS A 352 -5.33 8.80 -16.73
CA CYS A 352 -5.70 8.20 -18.01
C CYS A 352 -6.57 6.95 -17.82
N VAL A 353 -6.18 6.05 -16.90
CA VAL A 353 -6.93 4.83 -16.59
C VAL A 353 -8.32 5.16 -16.04
N ALA A 354 -8.41 6.11 -15.11
CA ALA A 354 -9.70 6.55 -14.56
C ALA A 354 -10.65 7.10 -15.64
N LYS A 355 -10.13 7.88 -16.58
CA LYS A 355 -10.91 8.46 -17.69
C LYS A 355 -11.39 7.41 -18.70
N ASN A 356 -10.68 6.31 -18.85
CA ASN A 356 -10.98 5.26 -19.82
C ASN A 356 -11.93 4.18 -19.28
N ARG A 357 -12.37 4.27 -18.02
CA ARG A 357 -13.38 3.36 -17.46
C ARG A 357 -14.73 3.52 -18.21
N PRO A 358 -15.45 2.41 -18.51
CA PRO A 358 -15.26 1.06 -17.96
C PRO A 358 -14.31 0.14 -18.76
N SER A 359 -13.51 0.66 -19.69
CA SER A 359 -12.54 -0.17 -20.43
C SER A 359 -11.48 -0.75 -19.49
N THR A 360 -11.17 -2.04 -19.65
CA THR A 360 -10.05 -2.72 -18.98
C THR A 360 -8.74 -2.65 -19.77
N ASP A 361 -8.76 -2.08 -20.98
CA ASP A 361 -7.56 -1.89 -21.80
C ASP A 361 -6.79 -0.65 -21.34
N THR A 362 -5.66 -0.86 -20.66
CA THR A 362 -4.77 0.20 -20.18
C THR A 362 -3.57 0.44 -21.09
N THR A 363 -3.46 -0.27 -22.23
CA THR A 363 -2.26 -0.28 -23.08
C THR A 363 -1.83 1.11 -23.52
N ALA A 364 -2.79 1.97 -23.86
CA ALA A 364 -2.52 3.36 -24.23
C ALA A 364 -1.97 4.18 -23.04
N CYS A 365 -2.56 4.05 -21.86
CA CYS A 365 -2.11 4.74 -20.65
C CYS A 365 -0.73 4.26 -20.19
N ASP A 366 -0.44 2.97 -20.34
CA ASP A 366 0.88 2.40 -20.04
C ASP A 366 1.94 2.81 -21.06
N THR A 367 1.57 2.96 -22.33
CA THR A 367 2.45 3.51 -23.38
C THR A 367 2.77 4.98 -23.11
N GLU A 368 1.76 5.78 -22.72
CA GLU A 368 1.95 7.18 -22.33
C GLU A 368 2.84 7.32 -21.09
N LYS A 369 2.63 6.49 -20.05
CA LYS A 369 3.53 6.40 -18.89
C LYS A 369 4.96 6.13 -19.33
N THR A 370 5.16 5.12 -20.18
CA THR A 370 6.49 4.68 -20.62
C THR A 370 7.20 5.79 -21.41
N SER A 371 6.47 6.48 -22.28
CA SER A 371 7.00 7.63 -23.03
C SER A 371 7.25 8.87 -22.16
N CYS A 372 6.53 9.01 -21.05
CA CYS A 372 6.78 10.06 -20.07
C CYS A 372 8.04 9.74 -19.26
N LEU A 373 8.17 8.50 -18.76
CA LEU A 373 9.31 8.03 -18.00
C LEU A 373 10.62 8.07 -18.80
N SER A 374 10.58 7.89 -20.13
CA SER A 374 11.77 8.03 -20.98
C SER A 374 12.35 9.45 -21.04
N ASN A 375 11.57 10.46 -20.63
CA ASN A 375 11.97 11.87 -20.59
C ASN A 375 11.99 12.43 -19.15
N ALA A 376 11.78 11.57 -18.15
CA ALA A 376 11.80 11.96 -16.75
C ALA A 376 13.22 11.83 -16.19
N GLU A 377 13.67 12.79 -15.38
CA GLU A 377 14.84 12.58 -14.53
C GLU A 377 14.33 11.89 -13.27
N ILE A 378 14.75 10.65 -13.05
CA ILE A 378 14.58 10.01 -11.76
C ILE A 378 15.39 10.87 -10.79
N ASN A 379 14.72 11.58 -9.88
CA ASN A 379 15.41 12.38 -8.88
C ASN A 379 16.18 11.43 -7.96
N TYR A 380 17.45 11.18 -8.31
CA TYR A 380 18.35 10.18 -7.71
C TYR A 380 18.75 10.47 -6.25
N ASN A 381 18.06 11.39 -5.58
CA ASN A 381 18.28 11.73 -4.16
C ASN A 381 17.83 10.63 -3.17
N MET A 382 17.29 9.50 -3.64
CA MET A 382 17.13 8.30 -2.81
C MET A 382 18.36 7.37 -2.82
N VAL A 383 19.18 7.38 -3.88
CA VAL A 383 20.37 6.49 -3.96
C VAL A 383 21.53 7.01 -3.10
N THR A 384 21.57 8.29 -2.79
CA THR A 384 22.58 8.90 -1.90
C THR A 384 22.29 8.74 -0.41
N ARG A 385 21.11 8.23 0.00
CA ARG A 385 20.86 7.82 1.40
C ARG A 385 21.09 6.33 1.65
N ALA A 386 21.00 5.49 0.62
CA ALA A 386 21.37 4.07 0.68
C ALA A 386 22.89 3.80 0.77
N LYS A 387 23.73 4.84 0.90
CA LYS A 387 25.19 4.76 1.09
C LYS A 387 25.69 5.42 2.38
N ARG A 388 24.88 5.53 3.43
CA ARG A 388 25.43 5.73 4.79
C ARG A 388 25.60 4.37 5.45
N ASP A 389 26.84 3.90 5.33
CA ASP A 389 27.40 2.64 5.79
C ASP A 389 26.96 2.22 7.19
N GLY A 390 26.66 0.92 7.30
CA GLY A 390 26.78 0.21 8.55
C GLY A 390 28.18 0.38 9.15
N LYS A 391 28.23 0.40 10.49
CA LYS A 391 29.39 0.37 11.39
C LYS A 391 29.79 1.72 12.01
N PHE A 392 29.31 1.91 13.25
CA PHE A 392 29.86 2.70 14.36
C PHE A 392 30.54 4.04 14.05
N GLY A 393 29.89 5.14 14.45
CA GLY A 393 30.51 6.46 14.47
C GLY A 393 29.72 7.49 15.26
N ARG A 394 29.86 7.44 16.59
CA ARG A 394 29.58 8.56 17.50
C ARG A 394 30.23 9.83 16.95
N LEU A 395 29.50 10.95 16.86
CA LEU A 395 30.13 12.26 16.91
C LEU A 395 29.50 13.09 18.04
N LEU A 396 30.32 13.28 19.07
CA LEU A 396 30.23 14.37 20.01
C LEU A 396 30.30 15.68 19.24
N ILE A 397 29.30 16.55 19.38
CA ILE A 397 29.43 17.92 19.93
C ILE A 397 28.18 18.20 20.75
#